data_AF-A0A0C2N7W9-F1
#
_entry.id   AF-A0A0C2N7W9-F1
#
_cell.length_a   1.000
_cell.length_b   1.000
_cell.length_c   1.000
_cell.angle_alpha   90.00
_cell.angle_beta   90.00
_cell.angle_gamma   90.00
#
_symmetry.space_group_name_H-M   'P 1'
#
loop_
_entity.id
_entity.type
_entity.pdbx_description
1 polymer ?
#
loop_
_entity_poly.entity_id
_entity_poly.type
_entity_poly.pdbx_seq_one_letter_code
_entity_poly.pdbx_strand_id
1 'polypeptide(L)'
;MKDPDIEFSKWKLERRKGSLSFAVRTSFPAVIGMMIGRTIEPLFMSETAWGWAQTTDVLMSGVWGSIGAISVSFVIWCWREEKYKRHIARF
;
A
#
# COMPACT_ATOMS: atom_id res chain seq x y z
N MET A 1 15.14 22.37 -4.03
CA MET A 1 16.05 21.31 -4.52
C MET A 1 16.09 20.21 -3.48
N LYS A 2 15.73 18.97 -3.84
CA LYS A 2 15.67 17.84 -2.91
C LYS A 2 16.96 17.06 -3.08
N ASP A 3 17.82 17.08 -2.08
CA ASP A 3 19.16 16.49 -2.16
C ASP A 3 19.04 14.97 -2.36
N PRO A 4 19.56 14.41 -3.47
CA PRO A 4 19.46 12.97 -3.74
C PRO A 4 20.09 12.14 -2.62
N ASP A 5 21.14 12.63 -1.97
CA ASP A 5 21.85 11.95 -0.88
C ASP A 5 20.99 11.78 0.39
N ILE A 6 20.10 12.74 0.66
CA ILE A 6 19.15 12.66 1.77
C ILE A 6 18.08 11.58 1.49
N GLU A 7 17.64 11.43 0.24
CA GLU A 7 16.72 10.35 -0.13
C GLU A 7 17.40 8.97 -0.04
N PHE A 8 18.67 8.87 -0.43
CA PHE A 8 19.40 7.60 -0.36
C PHE A 8 19.74 7.16 1.06
N SER A 9 20.09 8.09 1.95
CA SER A 9 20.32 7.77 3.37
C SER A 9 19.03 7.27 4.05
N LYS A 10 17.88 7.88 3.74
CA LYS A 10 16.56 7.40 4.19
C LYS A 10 16.24 6.02 3.62
N TRP A 11 16.48 5.79 2.34
CA TRP A 11 16.28 4.48 1.72
C TRP A 11 17.18 3.38 2.31
N LYS A 12 18.44 3.70 2.63
CA LYS A 12 19.36 2.79 3.30
C LYS A 12 18.84 2.36 4.68
N LEU A 13 18.24 3.29 5.42
CA LEU A 13 17.59 3.01 6.71
C LEU A 13 16.33 2.14 6.53
N GLU A 14 15.48 2.43 5.54
CA GLU A 14 14.29 1.63 5.22
C GLU A 14 14.65 0.21 4.79
N ARG A 15 15.70 0.02 3.98
CA ARG A 15 16.21 -1.29 3.60
C ARG A 15 16.51 -2.18 4.80
N ARG A 16 17.08 -1.60 5.86
CA ARG A 16 17.43 -2.32 7.09
C ARG A 16 16.19 -2.80 7.86
N LYS A 17 15.05 -2.11 7.72
CA LYS A 17 13.76 -2.53 8.29
C LYS A 17 13.10 -3.65 7.49
N GLY A 18 13.55 -3.90 6.26
CA GLY A 18 13.10 -4.99 5.41
C GLY A 18 11.89 -4.64 4.53
N SER A 19 11.75 -5.42 3.46
CA SER A 19 10.73 -5.25 2.42
C SER A 19 9.30 -5.46 2.94
N LEU A 20 9.10 -6.41 3.86
CA LEU A 20 7.80 -6.67 4.48
C LEU A 20 7.31 -5.47 5.29
N SER A 21 8.17 -4.86 6.11
CA SER A 21 7.80 -3.69 6.91
C SER A 21 7.44 -2.50 6.03
N PHE A 22 8.15 -2.32 4.91
CA PHE A 22 7.81 -1.32 3.92
C PHE A 22 6.46 -1.60 3.26
N ALA A 23 6.25 -2.84 2.81
CA ALA A 23 5.03 -3.23 2.12
C ALA A 23 3.79 -3.01 2.99
N VAL A 24 3.84 -3.41 4.27
CA VAL A 24 2.78 -3.15 5.24
C VAL A 24 2.53 -1.65 5.40
N ARG A 25 3.58 -0.85 5.64
CA ARG A 25 3.43 0.61 5.85
C ARG A 25 2.86 1.36 4.64
N THR A 26 3.19 0.91 3.44
CA THR A 26 2.72 1.54 2.20
C THR A 26 1.33 1.06 1.80
N SER A 27 1.01 -0.22 2.01
CA SER A 27 -0.31 -0.77 1.65
C SER A 27 -1.39 -0.46 2.69
N PHE A 28 -1.04 -0.37 3.97
CA PHE A 28 -1.99 -0.24 5.07
C PHE A 28 -2.95 0.97 4.94
N PRO A 29 -2.48 2.20 4.64
CA PRO A 29 -3.39 3.34 4.43
C PRO A 29 -4.33 3.14 3.24
N ALA A 30 -3.85 2.50 2.16
CA ALA A 30 -4.66 2.24 0.97
C ALA A 30 -5.77 1.22 1.26
N VAL A 31 -5.44 0.15 2.00
CA VAL A 31 -6.42 -0.86 2.41
C VAL A 31 -7.47 -0.26 3.35
N ILE A 32 -7.06 0.55 4.33
CA ILE A 32 -8.00 1.25 5.23
C ILE A 32 -8.91 2.20 4.45
N GLY A 33 -8.33 3.04 3.58
CA GLY A 33 -9.10 4.00 2.79
C GLY A 33 -10.16 3.31 1.93
N MET A 34 -9.81 2.18 1.32
CA MET A 34 -10.74 1.37 0.52
C MET A 34 -11.86 0.77 1.38
N MET A 35 -11.53 0.18 2.54
CA MET A 35 -12.54 -0.40 3.44
C MET A 35 -13.53 0.65 3.93
N ILE A 36 -13.03 1.84 4.30
CA ILE A 36 -13.87 2.97 4.73
C ILE A 36 -14.79 3.40 3.58
N GLY A 37 -14.25 3.60 2.37
CA GLY A 37 -15.04 3.98 1.20
C GLY A 37 -16.19 3.01 0.90
N ARG A 38 -15.91 1.71 0.92
CA ARG A 38 -16.91 0.65 0.68
C ARG A 38 -17.92 0.49 1.81
N THR A 39 -17.57 0.88 3.02
CA THR A 39 -18.49 0.86 4.17
C THR A 39 -19.45 2.05 4.14
N ILE A 40 -19.03 3.18 3.58
CA ILE A 40 -19.83 4.41 3.50
C ILE A 40 -20.85 4.37 2.36
N GLU A 41 -20.47 3.81 1.21
CA GLU A 41 -21.33 3.65 0.02
C GLU A 41 -22.75 3.14 0.31
N PRO A 42 -22.96 2.08 1.12
CA PRO A 42 -24.30 1.60 1.46
C PRO A 42 -25.08 2.48 2.43
N LEU A 43 -24.43 3.33 3.24
CA LEU A 43 -25.12 4.27 4.15
C LEU A 43 -25.90 5.33 3.38
N PHE A 44 -25.56 5.56 2.11
CA PHE A 44 -26.21 6.55 1.25
C PHE A 44 -27.23 5.96 0.27
N MET A 45 -27.29 4.63 0.11
CA MET A 45 -28.06 3.98 -0.98
C MET A 45 -29.43 3.41 -0.59
N SER A 46 -29.71 2.96 0.65
CA SER A 46 -31.09 2.67 1.12
C SER A 46 -31.17 2.15 2.56
N GLU A 47 -32.35 2.30 3.20
CA GLU A 47 -32.75 1.76 4.52
C GLU A 47 -32.80 0.21 4.59
N THR A 48 -32.47 -0.50 3.51
CA THR A 48 -32.61 -1.95 3.43
C THR A 48 -31.38 -2.64 3.99
N ALA A 49 -31.49 -3.02 5.27
CA ALA A 49 -30.75 -4.05 6.00
C ALA A 49 -29.31 -4.35 5.51
N TRP A 50 -28.33 -4.08 6.37
CA TRP A 50 -27.02 -4.74 6.34
C TRP A 50 -27.19 -6.26 6.22
N GLY A 51 -27.25 -6.73 4.99
CA GLY A 51 -27.42 -8.13 4.64
C GLY A 51 -26.06 -8.81 4.54
N TRP A 52 -26.05 -10.12 4.77
CA TRP A 52 -24.87 -10.96 4.60
C TRP A 52 -24.19 -10.81 3.23
N ALA A 53 -24.95 -10.54 2.17
CA ALA A 53 -24.43 -10.29 0.81
C ALA A 53 -23.56 -9.02 0.74
N GLN A 54 -23.91 -7.98 1.49
CA GLN A 54 -23.17 -6.72 1.48
C GLN A 54 -21.90 -6.81 2.35
N THR A 55 -22.00 -7.47 3.50
CA THR A 55 -20.83 -7.74 4.35
C THR A 55 -19.78 -8.58 3.63
N THR A 56 -20.24 -9.59 2.86
CA THR A 56 -19.33 -10.42 2.06
C THR A 56 -18.70 -9.64 0.91
N ASP A 57 -19.44 -8.76 0.23
CA ASP A 57 -18.86 -7.91 -0.82
C ASP A 57 -17.80 -6.94 -0.28
N VAL A 58 -18.07 -6.28 0.85
CA VAL A 58 -17.09 -5.42 1.52
C VAL A 58 -15.84 -6.22 1.91
N LEU A 59 -16.01 -7.41 2.49
CA LEU A 59 -14.89 -8.27 2.89
C LEU A 59 -14.06 -8.73 1.68
N MET A 60 -14.72 -9.19 0.62
CA MET A 60 -14.06 -9.64 -0.62
C MET A 60 -13.33 -8.49 -1.30
N SER A 61 -13.92 -7.31 -1.33
CA SER A 61 -13.26 -6.11 -1.85
C SER A 61 -12.00 -5.76 -1.04
N GLY A 62 -12.05 -5.86 0.29
CA GLY A 62 -10.90 -5.66 1.17
C GLY A 62 -9.76 -6.65 0.90
N VAL A 63 -10.10 -7.93 0.68
CA VAL A 63 -9.12 -8.98 0.32
C VAL A 63 -8.45 -8.67 -1.01
N TRP A 64 -9.24 -8.40 -2.06
CA TRP A 64 -8.70 -8.05 -3.38
C TRP A 64 -7.87 -6.78 -3.36
N GLY A 65 -8.33 -5.76 -2.63
CA GLY A 65 -7.61 -4.51 -2.42
C GLY A 65 -6.27 -4.72 -1.70
N SER A 66 -6.24 -5.62 -0.71
CA SER A 66 -5.01 -5.98 0.02
C SER A 66 -4.01 -6.68 -0.88
N ILE A 67 -4.46 -7.65 -1.69
CA ILE A 67 -3.60 -8.34 -2.66
C ILE A 67 -2.97 -7.32 -3.60
N GLY A 68 -3.78 -6.44 -4.22
CA GLY A 68 -3.29 -5.40 -5.12
C GLY A 68 -2.32 -4.43 -4.44
N ALA A 69 -2.67 -3.90 -3.26
CA ALA A 69 -1.87 -2.93 -2.54
C ALA A 69 -0.52 -3.51 -2.11
N ILE A 70 -0.48 -4.76 -1.61
CA ILE A 70 0.77 -5.43 -1.22
C ILE A 70 1.65 -5.64 -2.45
N SER A 71 1.10 -6.14 -3.55
CA SER A 71 1.86 -6.35 -4.79
C SER A 71 2.47 -5.04 -5.31
N VAL A 72 1.69 -3.95 -5.36
CA VAL A 72 2.17 -2.63 -5.78
C VAL A 72 3.28 -2.14 -4.86
N SER A 73 3.16 -2.33 -3.54
CA SER A 73 4.21 -1.95 -2.61
C SER A 73 5.52 -2.70 -2.84
N PHE A 74 5.47 -3.99 -3.19
CA PHE A 74 6.66 -4.75 -3.58
C PHE A 74 7.27 -4.27 -4.90
N VAL A 75 6.46 -3.92 -5.89
CA VAL A 75 6.94 -3.32 -7.14
C VAL A 75 7.68 -2.00 -6.87
N ILE A 76 7.10 -1.14 -6.01
CA ILE A 76 7.74 0.12 -5.60
C ILE A 76 9.07 -0.15 -4.88
N TRP A 77 9.12 -1.17 -4.02
CA TRP A 77 10.34 -1.58 -3.34
C TRP A 77 11.43 -1.99 -4.33
N CYS A 78 11.12 -2.90 -5.26
CA CYS A 78 12.07 -3.37 -6.27
C CYS A 78 12.59 -2.21 -7.13
N TRP A 79 11.71 -1.32 -7.57
CA TRP A 79 12.09 -0.16 -8.36
C TRP A 79 13.05 0.78 -7.61
N ARG A 80 12.78 1.04 -6.32
CA ARG A 80 13.70 1.83 -5.48
C ARG A 80 15.03 1.11 -5.22
N GLU A 81 15.02 -0.21 -5.08
CA GLU A 81 16.23 -1.00 -4.93
C GLU A 81 17.12 -0.95 -6.18
N GLU A 82 16.53 -1.08 -7.37
CA GLU A 82 17.24 -0.91 -8.64
C GLU A 82 17.80 0.50 -8.82
N LYS A 83 17.02 1.53 -8.46
CA LYS A 83 17.49 2.92 -8.51
C LYS A 83 18.70 3.13 -7.60
N TYR A 84 18.68 2.53 -6.41
CA TYR A 84 19.81 2.56 -5.47
C TYR A 84 21.04 1.83 -6.01
N LYS A 85 20.87 0.62 -6.56
CA LYS A 85 21.97 -0.15 -7.18
C LYS A 85 22.62 0.62 -8.33
N ARG A 86 21.82 1.24 -9.19
CA ARG A 86 22.32 2.10 -10.29
C ARG A 86 23.07 3.34 -9.80
N HIS A 87 22.67 3.90 -8.66
CA HIS A 87 23.37 5.04 -8.07
C HIS A 87 24.74 4.62 -7.52
N ILE A 88 24.80 3.53 -6.75
CA ILE A 88 26.08 3.00 -6.26
C ILE A 88 27.00 2.63 -7.41
N ALA A 89 26.50 2.01 -8.48
CA ALA A 89 27.34 1.62 -9.62
C ALA A 89 27.94 2.81 -10.40
N ARG A 90 27.41 4.02 -10.22
CA ARG A 90 27.93 5.26 -10.83
C ARG A 90 28.94 5.99 -9.94
N PHE A 91 29.09 5.58 -8.68
CA PHE A 91 30.06 6.09 -7.71
C PHE A 91 31.15 5.05 -7.46
#